data_AF-A0A836BHI0-F1
#
_entry.id   AF-A0A836BHI0-F1
#
_cell.length_a   1.000
_cell.length_b   1.000
_cell.length_c   1.000
_cell.angle_alpha   90.00
_cell.angle_beta   90.00
_cell.angle_gamma   90.00
#
_symmetry.space_group_name_H-M   'P 1'
#
loop_
_entity.id
_entity.type
_entity.pdbx_description
1 polymer ?
#
loop_
_entity_poly.entity_id
_entity_poly.type
_entity_poly.pdbx_seq_one_letter_code
_entity_poly.pdbx_strand_id
1 'polypeptide(L)'
;MDYPLSTGKDGIKIKPEKMESEKLYHCVYNDKVFLVYKDEQHFLNCYEIEEKELVDMIKLSSTPDEVQKILEDYIKKQNLKH
;
A
#
# COMPACT_ATOMS: atom_id res chain seq x y z
N MET A 1 -15.61 -8.99 1.28
CA MET A 1 -14.76 -8.45 0.19
C MET A 1 -13.48 -9.26 0.18
N ASP A 2 -13.12 -9.86 -0.95
CA ASP A 2 -11.87 -10.63 -1.07
C ASP A 2 -10.75 -9.67 -1.45
N TYR A 3 -9.88 -9.36 -0.50
CA TYR A 3 -8.78 -8.42 -0.70
C TYR A 3 -7.73 -9.04 -1.66
N PRO A 4 -7.27 -8.32 -2.69
CA PRO A 4 -6.43 -8.93 -3.74
C PRO A 4 -5.00 -9.25 -3.29
N LEU A 5 -4.58 -8.73 -2.14
CA LEU A 5 -3.26 -8.98 -1.56
C LEU A 5 -3.39 -9.92 -0.36
N SER A 6 -2.48 -10.87 -0.26
CA SER A 6 -2.36 -11.72 0.92
C SER A 6 -0.89 -12.00 1.21
N THR A 7 -0.54 -12.09 2.49
CA THR A 7 0.83 -12.37 2.93
C THR A 7 0.91 -13.78 3.47
N GLY A 8 2.04 -14.44 3.22
CA GLY A 8 2.33 -15.79 3.71
C GLY A 8 3.82 -15.97 3.93
N LYS A 9 4.21 -17.18 4.37
CA LYS A 9 5.62 -17.51 4.63
C LYS A 9 6.52 -17.38 3.40
N ASP A 10 5.95 -17.56 2.21
CA ASP A 10 6.67 -17.54 0.93
C ASP A 10 6.68 -16.16 0.25
N GLY A 11 6.09 -15.14 0.88
CA GLY A 11 5.99 -13.79 0.30
C GLY A 11 4.56 -13.24 0.19
N ILE A 12 4.41 -12.25 -0.68
CA ILE A 12 3.14 -11.59 -0.99
C ILE A 12 2.53 -12.29 -2.21
N LYS A 13 1.26 -12.67 -2.10
CA LYS A 13 0.44 -13.16 -3.22
C LYS A 13 -0.50 -12.05 -3.66
N ILE A 14 -0.41 -11.71 -4.94
CA ILE A 14 -1.23 -10.70 -5.60
C ILE A 14 -2.22 -11.42 -6.52
N LYS A 15 -3.49 -11.02 -6.50
CA LYS A 15 -4.58 -11.50 -7.36
C LYS A 15 -5.05 -10.37 -8.30
N PRO A 16 -4.37 -10.14 -9.44
CA PRO A 16 -4.66 -9.01 -10.33
C PRO A 16 -6.08 -9.01 -10.90
N GLU A 17 -6.70 -10.19 -10.99
CA GLU A 17 -8.07 -10.40 -11.42
C GLU A 17 -9.11 -9.84 -10.43
N LYS A 18 -8.71 -9.57 -9.18
CA LYS A 18 -9.54 -8.96 -8.12
C LYS A 18 -9.21 -7.50 -7.88
N MET A 19 -8.28 -6.94 -8.66
CA MET A 19 -7.90 -5.53 -8.58
C MET A 19 -8.69 -4.70 -9.59
N GLU A 20 -9.26 -3.61 -9.10
CA GLU A 20 -9.79 -2.52 -9.92
C GLU A 20 -8.61 -1.69 -10.48
N SER A 21 -8.73 -1.25 -11.73
CA SER A 21 -7.77 -0.28 -12.29
C SER A 21 -7.94 1.08 -11.61
N GLU A 22 -6.87 1.86 -11.58
CA GLU A 22 -6.79 3.17 -10.93
C GLU A 22 -7.05 3.11 -9.41
N LYS A 23 -6.77 1.95 -8.78
CA LYS A 23 -6.93 1.74 -7.34
C LYS A 23 -5.64 1.25 -6.69
N LEU A 24 -5.29 1.88 -5.57
CA LEU A 24 -4.15 1.52 -4.75
C LEU A 24 -4.55 0.49 -3.70
N TYR A 25 -3.78 -0.58 -3.62
CA TYR A 25 -3.87 -1.61 -2.58
C TYR A 25 -2.57 -1.63 -1.78
N HIS A 26 -2.63 -2.08 -0.53
CA HIS A 26 -1.45 -2.15 0.33
C HIS A 26 -1.38 -3.46 1.13
N CYS A 27 -0.19 -3.89 1.51
CA CYS A 27 -0.02 -4.91 2.55
C CYS A 27 1.28 -4.69 3.31
N VAL A 28 1.37 -5.26 4.51
CA VAL A 28 2.59 -5.24 5.32
C VAL A 28 3.25 -6.60 5.26
N TYR A 29 4.52 -6.64 4.85
CA TYR A 29 5.32 -7.86 4.81
C TYR A 29 6.77 -7.55 5.17
N ASN A 30 7.39 -8.36 6.03
CA ASN A 30 8.77 -8.18 6.50
C ASN A 30 9.10 -6.74 6.96
N ASP A 31 8.23 -6.16 7.80
CA ASP A 31 8.38 -4.79 8.31
C ASP A 31 8.47 -3.70 7.23
N LYS A 32 7.90 -3.97 6.05
CA LYS A 32 7.76 -3.01 4.96
C LYS A 32 6.32 -2.94 4.50
N VAL A 33 5.93 -1.77 4.00
CA VAL A 33 4.63 -1.59 3.35
C VAL A 33 4.84 -1.71 1.85
N PHE A 34 4.07 -2.59 1.23
CA PHE A 34 4.01 -2.74 -0.22
C PHE A 34 2.72 -2.11 -0.73
N LEU A 35 2.86 -1.18 -1.65
CA LEU A 35 1.74 -0.57 -2.37
C LEU A 35 1.66 -1.17 -3.76
N VAL A 36 0.49 -1.67 -4.14
CA VAL A 36 0.25 -2.28 -5.45
C VAL A 36 -0.84 -1.50 -6.15
N TYR A 37 -0.53 -1.03 -7.35
CA TYR A 37 -1.41 -0.24 -8.18
C TYR A 37 -1.60 -0.91 -9.53
N LYS A 38 -2.83 -0.99 -10.01
CA LYS A 38 -3.13 -1.47 -11.36
C LYS A 38 -3.54 -0.28 -12.21
N ASP A 39 -2.76 0.05 -13.23
CA ASP A 39 -3.08 1.19 -14.09
C ASP A 39 -4.13 0.86 -15.17
N GLU A 40 -4.51 1.86 -15.97
CA GLU A 40 -5.43 1.73 -17.10
C GLU A 40 -4.94 0.74 -18.18
N GLN A 41 -3.62 0.56 -18.33
CA GLN A 41 -3.03 -0.41 -19.25
C GLN A 41 -2.95 -1.81 -18.64
N HIS A 42 -3.53 -1.99 -17.45
CA HIS A 42 -3.50 -3.21 -16.65
C HIS A 42 -2.11 -3.66 -16.20
N PHE A 43 -1.11 -2.77 -16.22
CA PHE A 43 0.17 -3.05 -15.61
C PHE A 43 0.08 -2.92 -14.09
N LEU A 44 0.79 -3.83 -13.42
CA LEU A 44 0.91 -3.84 -11.97
C LEU A 44 2.19 -3.10 -11.58
N ASN A 45 1.99 -1.98 -10.90
CA ASN A 45 3.05 -1.19 -10.31
C ASN A 45 3.15 -1.56 -8.83
N CYS A 46 4.36 -1.78 -8.34
CA CYS A 46 4.62 -2.14 -6.95
C CYS A 46 5.65 -1.17 -6.37
N TYR A 47 5.34 -0.57 -5.22
CA TYR A 47 6.19 0.35 -4.50
C TYR A 47 6.42 -0.14 -3.08
N GLU A 48 7.62 0.07 -2.57
CA GLU A 48 8.03 -0.36 -1.24
C GLU A 48 8.31 0.86 -0.37
N ILE A 49 7.83 0.81 0.87
CA ILE A 49 8.09 1.81 1.91
C ILE A 49 8.82 1.11 3.06
N GLU A 50 10.04 1.59 3.32
CA GLU A 50 10.88 1.17 4.45
C GLU A 50 10.91 2.19 5.60
N GLU A 51 10.34 3.39 5.41
CA GLU A 51 10.34 4.45 6.43
C GLU A 51 9.58 3.98 7.67
N LYS A 52 10.30 3.83 8.78
CA LYS A 52 9.80 3.13 9.97
C LYS A 52 8.59 3.82 10.58
N GLU A 53 8.61 5.16 10.66
CA GLU A 53 7.46 5.94 11.18
C GLU A 53 6.21 5.63 10.34
N LEU A 54 6.35 5.57 9.01
CA LEU A 54 5.25 5.35 8.09
C LEU A 54 4.74 3.91 8.14
N VAL A 55 5.66 2.94 8.18
CA VAL A 55 5.32 1.52 8.34
C VAL A 55 4.57 1.28 9.65
N ASP A 56 5.04 1.85 10.76
CA ASP A 56 4.41 1.67 12.07
C ASP A 56 3.02 2.31 12.12
N MET A 57 2.81 3.47 11.50
CA MET A 57 1.48 4.08 11.37
C MET A 57 0.54 3.20 10.54
N ILE A 58 1.00 2.66 9.41
CA ILE A 58 0.17 1.82 8.52
C ILE A 58 -0.17 0.48 9.18
N LYS A 59 0.74 -0.12 9.95
CA LYS A 59 0.48 -1.34 10.74
C LYS A 59 -0.65 -1.18 11.76
N LEU A 60 -0.86 0.04 12.26
CA LEU A 60 -1.93 0.37 13.22
C LEU A 60 -3.27 0.71 12.54
N SER A 61 -3.28 0.88 11.22
CA SER A 61 -4.51 1.14 10.47
C SER A 61 -5.37 -0.11 10.33
N SER A 62 -6.68 0.09 10.32
CA SER A 62 -7.68 -0.97 10.18
C SER A 62 -8.40 -0.92 8.83
N THR A 63 -8.27 0.17 8.07
CA THR A 63 -8.97 0.35 6.80
C THR A 63 -8.06 0.92 5.70
N PRO A 64 -8.36 0.64 4.41
CA PRO A 64 -7.64 1.25 3.29
C PRO A 64 -7.68 2.78 3.29
N ASP A 65 -8.81 3.37 3.70
CA ASP A 65 -8.99 4.83 3.73
C ASP A 65 -8.06 5.49 4.76
N GLU A 66 -7.83 4.83 5.90
CA GLU A 66 -6.85 5.29 6.89
C GLU A 66 -5.42 5.27 6.35
N VAL A 67 -5.05 4.22 5.60
CA VAL A 67 -3.73 4.15 4.95
C VAL A 67 -3.55 5.27 3.94
N GLN A 68 -4.57 5.52 3.11
CA GLN A 68 -4.52 6.63 2.16
C GLN A 68 -4.31 7.97 2.88
N LYS A 69 -5.07 8.23 3.96
CA LYS A 69 -4.91 9.44 4.77
C LYS A 69 -3.51 9.57 5.37
N ILE A 70 -2.94 8.48 5.91
CA ILE A 70 -1.58 8.45 6.45
C ILE A 70 -0.56 8.86 5.39
N LEU A 71 -0.67 8.31 4.18
CA LEU A 71 0.22 8.63 3.06
C LEU A 71 0.07 10.10 2.63
N GLU A 72 -1.15 10.60 2.50
CA GLU A 72 -1.43 11.99 2.14
C GLU A 72 -0.88 12.98 3.18
N ASP A 73 -1.09 12.70 4.46
CA ASP A 73 -0.61 13.55 5.57
C ASP A 73 0.93 13.52 5.64
N TYR A 74 1.55 12.37 5.38
CA TYR A 74 3.00 12.26 5.25
C TYR A 74 3.55 13.11 4.09
N ILE A 75 2.91 13.04 2.91
CA ILE A 75 3.29 13.85 1.74
C ILE A 75 3.15 15.35 2.05
N LYS A 76 2.07 15.78 2.72
CA LYS A 76 1.89 17.18 3.13
C LYS A 76 2.98 17.63 4.11
N LYS A 77 3.31 16.79 5.10
CA LYS A 77 4.39 17.05 6.08
C LYS A 77 5.75 17.23 5.39
N GLN A 78 6.05 16.44 4.35
CA GLN A 78 7.29 16.59 3.58
C GLN A 78 7.27 17.79 2.63
N ASN A 79 6.13 18.12 2.03
CA ASN A 79 5.97 19.29 1.14
C ASN A 79 5.95 20.65 1.87
N LEU A 80 5.88 20.69 3.19
CA LEU A 80 6.06 21.91 4.00
C LEU A 80 7.53 22.26 4.27
N LYS A 81 8.48 21.55 3.64
CA LYS A 81 9.92 21.86 3.70
C LYS A 81 10.44 22.65 2.48
N HIS A 82 9.56 23.29 1.72
CA HIS A 82 9.94 24.22 0.65
C HIS A 82 9.49 25.65 0.93
#